data_AF-A0A8T0S3U4-F1
#
_entry.id   AF-A0A8T0S3U4-F1
#
_cell.length_a   1.000
_cell.length_b   1.000
_cell.length_c   1.000
_cell.angle_alpha   90.00
_cell.angle_beta   90.00
_cell.angle_gamma   90.00
#
_symmetry.space_group_name_H-M   'P 1'
#
loop_
_entity.id
_entity.type
_entity.pdbx_description
1 polymer ?
#
loop_
_entity_poly.entity_id
_entity_poly.type
_entity_poly.pdbx_seq_one_letter_code
_entity_poly.pdbx_strand_id
1 'polypeptide(L)'
;MGLSPMAARAACGCSSAALAFFGSRPLRRAGRRPAAAFAWGQSSPYGGCRSRLAHSLVDSVLDELRSRRRVRVSAKIGLQGTKELSDNKIDKRALQKGLLLEFQKDSQRSLLAVVERPDGKKNWMVTDQNGILSSIKPQQVTYVVPGVMNFDASRIDEFLEKAQDLLDPTVLECAWMELSEKDKSIMVEEFAEIVYGNKESLESYCAHFLLSRDIVYFVKVESRDCSMYQPRSPPQVEELLRRKRAKEEAEKELEEFVHLVKSAKALPMESKPPKSSWLLDEKVRQKIEALQAYAVDACDDEQRRLAGNILKAMGFTRTSSAALKLLINVGYFPAHVNLDLFKYDVRTMYTEEVLSAAEELLVGRPDSDMHIRKDLSTLKVYAIDVDEADELDDALSAIRLPDGRIKVWIHVADPTCMIKPRGIIDREAMHRGTSIFLPTATFPMFPERLAMNVMSLQQGKQCKSVSVSVTLHPDGSIAEYTLENSVIKPTYMLTYESATELLYMSLEEEEELRILQEASSICAQWRRSQS
;
A
#
# COMPACT_ATOMS: atom_id res chain seq x y z
N MET A 1 -54.72 -9.40 56.92
CA MET A 1 -54.83 -10.65 56.13
C MET A 1 -53.54 -10.73 55.32
N GLY A 2 -52.45 -11.26 55.85
CA GLY A 2 -52.10 -12.70 55.91
C GLY A 2 -51.35 -13.05 54.62
N LEU A 3 -50.20 -13.72 54.54
CA LEU A 3 -49.34 -14.47 55.45
C LEU A 3 -48.00 -14.67 54.68
N SER A 4 -46.84 -14.54 55.34
CA SER A 4 -45.62 -15.33 55.02
C SER A 4 -45.83 -16.77 55.56
N PRO A 5 -45.03 -17.84 55.27
CA PRO A 5 -43.55 -17.83 55.22
C PRO A 5 -42.81 -18.96 54.43
N MET A 6 -41.48 -19.00 54.65
CA MET A 6 -40.52 -20.13 54.55
C MET A 6 -40.04 -20.58 53.16
N ALA A 7 -38.84 -21.15 52.96
CA ALA A 7 -37.49 -21.20 53.57
C ALA A 7 -36.80 -22.42 52.92
N ALA A 8 -35.58 -22.32 52.39
CA ALA A 8 -34.67 -23.48 52.31
C ALA A 8 -33.21 -23.07 52.06
N ARG A 9 -32.36 -23.55 52.98
CA ARG A 9 -30.89 -23.54 52.97
C ARG A 9 -30.33 -24.52 51.93
N ALA A 10 -29.13 -24.23 51.42
CA ALA A 10 -28.11 -25.25 51.21
C ALA A 10 -26.71 -24.62 51.40
N ALA A 11 -26.04 -25.06 52.46
CA ALA A 11 -24.62 -24.87 52.69
C ALA A 11 -23.89 -26.13 52.22
N CYS A 12 -22.75 -25.98 51.57
CA CYS A 12 -21.70 -26.99 51.55
C CYS A 12 -20.36 -26.26 51.47
N GLY A 13 -19.65 -26.23 52.60
CA GLY A 13 -18.22 -25.95 52.62
C GLY A 13 -17.46 -27.25 52.39
N CYS A 14 -16.28 -27.13 51.79
CA CYS A 14 -15.16 -28.01 52.10
C CYS A 14 -13.87 -27.19 52.03
N SER A 15 -13.10 -27.34 53.09
CA SER A 15 -11.87 -26.65 53.45
C SER A 15 -10.65 -27.44 52.99
N SER A 16 -9.57 -26.75 52.63
CA SER A 16 -8.15 -27.12 52.88
C SER A 16 -7.30 -25.95 52.34
N ALA A 17 -6.83 -25.04 53.19
CA ALA A 17 -5.58 -25.11 53.97
C ALA A 17 -4.34 -25.29 53.05
N ALA A 18 -3.58 -24.20 52.82
CA ALA A 18 -2.29 -23.92 53.48
C ALA A 18 -1.12 -24.57 52.70
N LEU A 19 -0.01 -23.93 52.34
CA LEU A 19 0.86 -23.00 53.07
C LEU A 19 1.91 -22.40 52.09
N ALA A 20 2.30 -21.15 52.36
CA ALA A 20 3.69 -20.66 52.50
C ALA A 20 4.68 -20.56 51.30
N PHE A 21 5.14 -19.31 51.11
CA PHE A 21 6.54 -18.82 51.07
C PHE A 21 7.51 -19.37 49.98
N PHE A 22 8.44 -18.63 49.37
CA PHE A 22 9.15 -17.36 49.67
C PHE A 22 9.65 -16.73 48.34
N GLY A 23 10.16 -15.50 48.41
CA GLY A 23 10.81 -14.71 47.34
C GLY A 23 11.85 -15.45 46.49
N SER A 24 12.35 -14.91 45.38
CA SER A 24 13.03 -13.61 45.29
C SER A 24 13.35 -13.30 43.82
N ARG A 25 13.14 -12.03 43.43
CA ARG A 25 13.87 -11.36 42.32
C ARG A 25 15.34 -11.10 42.75
N PRO A 26 16.20 -10.46 41.94
CA PRO A 26 16.39 -10.45 40.47
C PRO A 26 17.89 -10.62 40.10
N LEU A 27 18.27 -10.62 38.81
CA LEU A 27 19.34 -9.74 38.25
C LEU A 27 19.82 -10.14 36.83
N ARG A 28 19.68 -9.16 35.93
CA ARG A 28 20.65 -8.61 34.97
C ARG A 28 21.35 -9.48 33.89
N ARG A 29 21.02 -9.05 32.66
CA ARG A 29 21.88 -8.47 31.60
C ARG A 29 22.90 -9.34 30.84
N ALA A 30 22.85 -9.07 29.52
CA ALA A 30 23.86 -9.24 28.48
C ALA A 30 24.13 -10.71 28.11
N GLY A 31 24.22 -11.10 26.86
CA GLY A 31 24.47 -10.38 25.62
C GLY A 31 25.28 -11.32 24.73
N ARG A 32 25.23 -11.06 23.42
CA ARG A 32 26.04 -11.68 22.36
C ARG A 32 25.58 -13.05 21.82
N ARG A 33 25.36 -13.01 20.50
CA ARG A 33 25.48 -14.11 19.54
C ARG A 33 26.74 -14.94 19.81
N PRO A 34 26.73 -16.20 19.36
CA PRO A 34 27.73 -16.52 18.34
C PRO A 34 27.17 -17.36 17.19
N ALA A 35 27.78 -17.14 16.02
CA ALA A 35 27.83 -18.11 14.95
C ALA A 35 28.92 -19.15 15.29
N ALA A 36 28.67 -20.43 15.00
CA ALA A 36 29.71 -21.40 14.67
C ALA A 36 29.07 -22.60 13.97
N ALA A 37 29.60 -22.88 12.79
CA ALA A 37 29.43 -24.12 12.05
C ALA A 37 29.99 -25.29 12.85
N PHE A 38 29.38 -26.47 12.71
CA PHE A 38 30.09 -27.75 12.77
C PHE A 38 29.42 -28.77 11.86
N ALA A 39 30.26 -29.61 11.30
CA ALA A 39 30.02 -30.42 10.13
C ALA A 39 30.32 -31.89 10.49
N TRP A 40 29.60 -32.83 9.84
CA TRP A 40 29.84 -34.28 9.71
C TRP A 40 29.65 -35.11 10.99
N GLY A 41 28.96 -36.25 11.05
CA GLY A 41 28.28 -37.12 10.10
C GLY A 41 28.20 -38.53 10.73
N GLN A 42 27.16 -39.34 10.44
CA GLN A 42 27.23 -40.82 10.32
C GLN A 42 25.84 -41.49 10.11
N SER A 43 25.76 -42.24 8.99
CA SER A 43 25.09 -43.54 8.73
C SER A 43 23.61 -43.85 9.10
N SER A 44 22.77 -43.93 8.03
CA SER A 44 21.83 -45.01 7.54
C SER A 44 21.22 -46.07 8.50
N PRO A 45 20.08 -46.79 8.20
CA PRO A 45 19.38 -46.96 6.90
C PRO A 45 17.81 -47.07 6.90
N TYR A 46 17.25 -47.24 5.69
CA TYR A 46 15.92 -47.78 5.29
C TYR A 46 14.74 -46.86 4.93
N GLY A 47 14.25 -47.05 3.68
CA GLY A 47 12.92 -46.72 3.15
C GLY A 47 12.82 -45.32 2.49
N GLY A 48 12.82 -45.12 1.17
CA GLY A 48 12.34 -45.96 0.08
C GLY A 48 10.96 -45.49 -0.42
N CYS A 49 10.87 -44.32 -1.05
CA CYS A 49 9.80 -44.05 -2.03
C CYS A 49 10.28 -43.05 -3.09
N ARG A 50 10.21 -43.49 -4.35
CA ARG A 50 10.70 -42.82 -5.56
C ARG A 50 9.70 -41.74 -6.01
N SER A 51 10.19 -40.54 -6.28
CA SER A 51 9.63 -39.70 -7.35
C SER A 51 10.78 -39.21 -8.24
N ARG A 52 10.87 -39.80 -9.43
CA ARG A 52 11.55 -39.20 -10.59
C ARG A 52 10.56 -39.20 -11.73
N LEU A 53 10.76 -38.20 -12.60
CA LEU A 53 10.28 -38.04 -13.98
C LEU A 53 9.09 -37.08 -14.16
N ALA A 54 9.37 -35.79 -13.95
CA ALA A 54 8.70 -34.71 -14.68
C ALA A 54 9.69 -33.79 -15.45
N HIS A 55 11.01 -34.07 -15.40
CA HIS A 55 12.03 -33.33 -16.16
C HIS A 55 12.44 -34.01 -17.49
N SER A 56 11.99 -35.24 -17.76
CA SER A 56 12.41 -35.99 -18.95
C SER A 56 11.62 -35.64 -20.22
N LEU A 57 10.44 -35.03 -20.11
CA LEU A 57 9.59 -34.76 -21.26
C LEU A 57 9.95 -33.45 -21.97
N VAL A 58 10.38 -32.42 -21.23
CA VAL A 58 10.76 -31.13 -21.84
C VAL A 58 12.12 -31.24 -22.55
N ASP A 59 13.11 -31.91 -21.93
CA ASP A 59 14.41 -32.15 -22.56
C ASP A 59 14.30 -33.13 -23.74
N SER A 60 13.40 -34.13 -23.67
CA SER A 60 13.16 -35.06 -24.79
C SER A 60 12.46 -34.39 -25.96
N VAL A 61 11.55 -33.42 -25.74
CA VAL A 61 10.90 -32.67 -26.82
C VAL A 61 11.89 -31.69 -27.46
N LEU A 62 12.77 -31.07 -26.67
CA LEU A 62 13.85 -30.22 -27.17
C LEU A 62 14.89 -31.00 -28.00
N ASP A 63 15.25 -32.21 -27.58
CA ASP A 63 16.16 -33.08 -28.36
C ASP A 63 15.47 -33.72 -29.58
N GLU A 64 14.15 -33.95 -29.55
CA GLU A 64 13.37 -34.38 -30.72
C GLU A 64 13.26 -33.25 -31.77
N LEU A 65 13.15 -31.99 -31.35
CA LEU A 65 13.19 -30.83 -32.25
C LEU A 65 14.61 -30.60 -32.83
N ARG A 66 15.67 -30.85 -32.04
CA ARG A 66 17.07 -30.78 -32.51
C ARG A 66 17.43 -31.88 -33.52
N SER A 67 16.82 -33.06 -33.41
CA SER A 67 17.09 -34.18 -34.32
C SER A 67 16.34 -34.07 -35.66
N ARG A 68 15.14 -33.47 -35.69
CA ARG A 68 14.37 -33.27 -36.94
C ARG A 68 14.98 -32.25 -37.91
N ARG A 69 15.87 -31.35 -37.46
CA ARG A 69 16.59 -30.39 -38.32
C ARG A 69 17.97 -30.87 -38.83
N ARG A 70 18.44 -32.07 -38.42
CA ARG A 70 19.77 -32.60 -38.83
C ARG A 70 19.79 -33.40 -40.15
N VAL A 71 18.72 -33.40 -40.94
CA VAL A 71 18.71 -34.10 -42.23
C VAL A 71 18.85 -33.09 -43.38
N ARG A 72 20.00 -33.18 -44.08
CA ARG A 72 20.59 -32.27 -45.10
C ARG A 72 21.41 -31.16 -44.41
N VAL A 73 22.74 -31.10 -44.46
CA VAL A 73 23.71 -31.42 -45.52
C VAL A 73 25.03 -31.88 -44.87
N SER A 74 25.46 -33.11 -45.16
CA SER A 74 26.88 -33.48 -45.08
C SER A 74 27.45 -33.38 -46.48
N ALA A 75 28.07 -32.24 -46.80
CA ALA A 75 28.93 -32.11 -47.97
C ALA A 75 30.29 -31.61 -47.49
N LYS A 76 31.27 -32.52 -47.47
CA LYS A 76 32.69 -32.23 -47.29
C LYS A 76 33.13 -31.21 -48.33
N ILE A 77 33.72 -30.09 -47.90
CA ILE A 77 34.62 -29.29 -48.74
C ILE A 77 35.95 -29.19 -48.01
N GLY A 78 36.98 -29.77 -48.63
CA GLY A 78 38.36 -29.70 -48.18
C GLY A 78 38.93 -28.32 -48.39
N LEU A 79 39.71 -27.87 -47.42
CA LEU A 79 40.58 -26.71 -47.55
C LEU A 79 41.69 -27.02 -48.57
N GLN A 80 41.71 -26.28 -49.68
CA GLN A 80 42.94 -26.00 -50.41
C GLN A 80 42.98 -24.50 -50.68
N GLY A 81 44.03 -23.86 -50.19
CA GLY A 81 44.26 -22.44 -50.37
C GLY A 81 44.54 -22.10 -51.82
N THR A 82 43.87 -21.06 -52.31
CA THR A 82 44.33 -20.25 -53.42
C THR A 82 43.94 -18.80 -53.11
N LYS A 83 44.95 -17.92 -53.16
CA LYS A 83 44.79 -16.49 -53.24
C LYS A 83 43.98 -16.19 -54.50
N GLU A 84 42.82 -15.54 -54.36
CA GLU A 84 42.34 -14.58 -55.34
C GLU A 84 41.31 -13.65 -54.66
N LEU A 85 41.68 -12.38 -54.63
CA LEU A 85 40.81 -11.26 -54.32
C LEU A 85 39.69 -11.22 -55.37
N SER A 86 38.44 -11.20 -54.93
CA SER A 86 37.35 -10.65 -55.75
C SER A 86 36.48 -9.73 -54.91
N ASP A 87 36.36 -8.51 -55.41
CA ASP A 87 35.60 -7.39 -54.87
C ASP A 87 34.13 -7.76 -54.63
N ASN A 88 33.66 -7.66 -53.38
CA ASN A 88 32.26 -7.37 -53.09
C ASN A 88 32.14 -5.91 -52.64
N LYS A 89 32.43 -5.01 -53.58
CA LYS A 89 31.97 -3.62 -53.51
C LYS A 89 30.47 -3.62 -53.78
N ILE A 90 29.67 -3.49 -52.73
CA ILE A 90 28.30 -3.00 -52.87
C ILE A 90 28.43 -1.49 -53.05
N ASP A 91 28.74 -1.08 -54.28
CA ASP A 91 28.63 0.30 -54.73
C ASP A 91 27.22 0.82 -54.44
N LYS A 92 27.11 2.10 -54.07
CA LYS A 92 25.88 2.91 -54.02
C LYS A 92 24.77 2.32 -54.89
N ARG A 93 23.91 1.45 -54.34
CA ARG A 93 22.65 1.09 -55.01
C ARG A 93 21.79 2.34 -54.97
N ALA A 94 21.85 3.13 -56.03
CA ALA A 94 20.74 4.00 -56.40
C ALA A 94 19.50 3.10 -56.31
N LEU A 95 18.52 3.44 -55.47
CA LEU A 95 17.24 2.74 -55.43
C LEU A 95 16.77 2.56 -56.89
N GLN A 96 16.40 1.34 -57.27
CA GLN A 96 15.96 1.04 -58.62
C GLN A 96 14.47 0.76 -58.58
N LYS A 97 13.78 1.08 -59.67
CA LYS A 97 12.38 0.71 -59.86
C LYS A 97 12.23 -0.80 -59.68
N GLY A 98 11.22 -1.22 -58.93
CA GLY A 98 10.87 -2.62 -58.71
C GLY A 98 11.50 -3.27 -57.48
N LEU A 99 12.25 -2.54 -56.65
CA LEU A 99 12.76 -3.06 -55.37
C LEU A 99 11.66 -3.10 -54.30
N LEU A 100 11.65 -4.15 -53.48
CA LEU A 100 10.83 -4.25 -52.26
C LEU A 100 11.64 -3.74 -51.06
N LEU A 101 11.08 -2.82 -50.28
CA LEU A 101 11.73 -2.25 -49.10
C LEU A 101 10.75 -2.05 -47.94
N GLU A 102 11.29 -2.03 -46.73
CA GLU A 102 10.60 -1.56 -45.53
C GLU A 102 10.98 -0.09 -45.29
N PHE A 103 10.00 0.75 -44.99
CA PHE A 103 10.23 2.14 -44.62
C PHE A 103 9.39 2.55 -43.40
N GLN A 104 9.92 3.53 -42.65
CA GLN A 104 9.27 4.11 -41.49
C GLN A 104 8.37 5.27 -41.91
N LYS A 105 7.05 5.09 -41.75
CA LYS A 105 6.03 6.10 -42.06
C LYS A 105 5.90 7.13 -40.93
N ASP A 106 5.81 6.62 -39.69
CA ASP A 106 5.76 7.40 -38.45
C ASP A 106 6.64 6.72 -37.38
N SER A 107 6.88 7.37 -36.22
CA SER A 107 7.72 6.84 -35.13
C SER A 107 7.33 5.44 -34.62
N GLN A 108 6.12 4.95 -34.95
CA GLN A 108 5.61 3.66 -34.49
C GLN A 108 5.20 2.69 -35.61
N ARG A 109 5.28 3.07 -36.89
CA ARG A 109 4.76 2.24 -38.00
C ARG A 109 5.75 2.12 -39.15
N SER A 110 6.22 0.89 -39.37
CA SER A 110 6.99 0.48 -40.54
C SER A 110 6.09 -0.29 -41.51
N LEU A 111 6.23 -0.03 -42.81
CA LEU A 111 5.43 -0.66 -43.87
C LEU A 111 6.35 -1.18 -44.97
N LEU A 112 5.92 -2.26 -45.64
CA LEU A 112 6.53 -2.71 -46.89
C LEU A 112 6.00 -1.90 -48.07
N ALA A 113 6.89 -1.59 -49.01
CA ALA A 113 6.54 -0.88 -50.24
C ALA A 113 7.45 -1.26 -51.41
N VAL A 114 6.93 -1.08 -52.62
CA VAL A 114 7.68 -1.26 -53.87
C VAL A 114 8.07 0.09 -54.45
N VAL A 115 9.33 0.21 -54.88
CA VAL A 115 9.86 1.41 -55.53
C VAL A 115 9.31 1.54 -56.95
N GLU A 116 8.60 2.62 -57.25
CA GLU A 116 8.03 2.83 -58.59
C GLU A 116 8.88 3.75 -59.47
N ARG A 117 9.19 4.96 -58.99
CA ARG A 117 9.89 5.98 -59.77
C ARG A 117 10.60 6.99 -58.87
N PRO A 118 11.69 7.64 -59.36
CA PRO A 118 12.30 8.74 -58.64
C PRO A 118 11.31 9.92 -58.50
N ASP A 119 11.30 10.56 -57.34
CA ASP A 119 10.56 11.79 -57.06
C ASP A 119 11.56 12.93 -56.82
N GLY A 120 11.85 13.69 -57.86
CA GLY A 120 12.87 14.75 -57.83
C GLY A 120 14.32 14.21 -57.75
N LYS A 121 15.22 15.00 -57.12
CA LYS A 121 16.68 14.69 -57.13
C LYS A 121 17.12 13.67 -56.08
N LYS A 122 16.33 13.45 -55.02
CA LYS A 122 16.75 12.67 -53.84
C LYS A 122 15.67 11.74 -53.27
N ASN A 123 14.40 11.90 -53.64
CA ASN A 123 13.30 11.10 -53.07
C ASN A 123 12.81 10.05 -54.07
N TRP A 124 11.99 9.12 -53.58
CA TRP A 124 11.42 8.02 -54.36
C TRP A 124 9.93 7.90 -54.10
N MET A 125 9.14 7.72 -55.17
CA MET A 125 7.76 7.28 -55.06
C MET A 125 7.73 5.77 -54.83
N VAL A 126 7.04 5.36 -53.77
CA VAL A 126 6.81 3.96 -53.44
C VAL A 126 5.32 3.68 -53.30
N THR A 127 4.89 2.49 -53.68
CA THR A 127 3.53 2.00 -53.46
C THR A 127 3.55 1.07 -52.25
N ASP A 128 2.86 1.47 -51.19
CA ASP A 128 2.82 0.70 -49.93
C ASP A 128 1.91 -0.52 -50.02
N GLN A 129 1.98 -1.38 -49.00
CA GLN A 129 1.12 -2.57 -48.84
C GLN A 129 -0.39 -2.29 -48.89
N ASN A 130 -0.84 -1.05 -48.70
CA ASN A 130 -2.26 -0.68 -48.82
C ASN A 130 -2.61 -0.13 -50.22
N GLY A 131 -1.67 -0.20 -51.17
CA GLY A 131 -1.80 0.36 -52.51
C GLY A 131 -1.66 1.90 -52.56
N ILE A 132 -1.18 2.54 -51.48
CA ILE A 132 -1.06 4.00 -51.42
C ILE A 132 0.31 4.43 -51.95
N LEU A 133 0.30 5.31 -52.95
CA LEU A 133 1.50 5.91 -53.51
C LEU A 133 2.01 7.06 -52.62
N SER A 134 3.24 6.96 -52.11
CA SER A 134 3.85 7.93 -51.21
C SER A 134 5.28 8.29 -51.61
N SER A 135 5.69 9.56 -51.44
CA SER A 135 7.10 9.97 -51.58
C SER A 135 7.86 9.72 -50.29
N ILE A 136 8.96 8.97 -50.35
CA ILE A 136 9.85 8.70 -49.21
C ILE A 136 11.25 9.28 -49.43
N LYS A 137 11.87 9.73 -48.33
CA LYS A 137 13.29 10.10 -48.29
C LYS A 137 14.14 8.84 -48.09
N PRO A 138 15.37 8.77 -48.62
CA PRO A 138 16.26 7.62 -48.42
C PRO A 138 16.51 7.28 -46.95
N GLN A 139 16.47 8.28 -46.05
CA GLN A 139 16.65 8.11 -44.60
C GLN A 139 15.48 7.38 -43.92
N GLN A 140 14.32 7.30 -44.56
CA GLN A 140 13.15 6.60 -44.02
C GLN A 140 13.17 5.10 -44.32
N VAL A 141 14.06 4.64 -45.20
CA VAL A 141 14.18 3.22 -45.56
C VAL A 141 14.88 2.50 -44.40
N THR A 142 14.20 1.53 -43.81
CA THR A 142 14.73 0.73 -42.69
C THR A 142 15.43 -0.53 -43.17
N TYR A 143 14.96 -1.12 -44.28
CA TYR A 143 15.54 -2.32 -44.86
C TYR A 143 15.17 -2.46 -46.34
N VAL A 144 16.07 -3.01 -47.17
CA VAL A 144 15.79 -3.33 -48.58
C VAL A 144 15.87 -4.84 -48.73
N VAL A 145 14.80 -5.46 -49.21
CA VAL A 145 14.73 -6.91 -49.33
C VAL A 145 15.69 -7.39 -50.44
N PRO A 146 16.68 -8.24 -50.12
CA PRO A 146 17.67 -8.69 -51.10
C PRO A 146 17.03 -9.64 -52.13
N GLY A 147 17.56 -9.65 -53.36
CA GLY A 147 17.17 -10.63 -54.39
C GLY A 147 15.89 -10.33 -55.17
N VAL A 148 15.11 -9.32 -54.77
CA VAL A 148 13.86 -8.95 -55.44
C VAL A 148 14.11 -7.84 -56.46
N MET A 149 13.88 -8.13 -57.75
CA MET A 149 13.92 -7.16 -58.84
C MET A 149 12.59 -7.21 -59.59
N ASN A 150 11.90 -6.08 -59.74
CA ASN A 150 10.55 -5.97 -60.32
C ASN A 150 9.44 -6.68 -59.53
N PHE A 151 9.36 -6.42 -58.21
CA PHE A 151 8.24 -6.90 -57.40
C PHE A 151 6.91 -6.27 -57.82
N ASP A 152 5.84 -7.05 -57.80
CA ASP A 152 4.48 -6.55 -58.01
C ASP A 152 3.89 -6.11 -56.67
N ALA A 153 3.48 -4.84 -56.58
CA ALA A 153 2.90 -4.28 -55.36
C ALA A 153 1.62 -5.01 -54.91
N SER A 154 0.88 -5.63 -55.84
CA SER A 154 -0.31 -6.42 -55.51
C SER A 154 -0.01 -7.72 -54.76
N ARG A 155 1.26 -8.16 -54.74
CA ARG A 155 1.71 -9.41 -54.09
C ARG A 155 2.35 -9.20 -52.72
N ILE A 156 2.31 -7.97 -52.19
CA ILE A 156 2.88 -7.66 -50.87
C ILE A 156 2.13 -8.43 -49.77
N ASP A 157 0.80 -8.55 -49.86
CA ASP A 157 0.00 -9.28 -48.87
C ASP A 157 0.33 -10.78 -48.85
N GLU A 158 0.48 -11.39 -50.03
CA GLU A 158 0.92 -12.80 -50.18
C GLU A 158 2.31 -13.02 -49.55
N PHE A 159 3.21 -12.05 -49.73
CA PHE A 159 4.56 -12.08 -49.14
C PHE A 159 4.52 -11.93 -47.62
N LEU A 160 3.66 -11.07 -47.09
CA LEU A 160 3.49 -10.88 -45.65
C LEU A 160 2.87 -12.09 -44.96
N GLU A 161 1.88 -12.74 -45.57
CA GLU A 161 1.28 -13.98 -45.06
C GLU A 161 2.32 -15.09 -44.96
N LYS A 162 3.09 -15.32 -46.04
CA LYS A 162 4.20 -16.28 -46.05
C LYS A 162 5.30 -15.93 -45.04
N ALA A 163 5.57 -14.64 -44.82
CA ALA A 163 6.52 -14.20 -43.82
C ALA A 163 6.01 -14.53 -42.41
N GLN A 164 4.72 -14.28 -42.15
CA GLN A 164 4.08 -14.55 -40.86
C GLN A 164 4.14 -16.04 -40.48
N ASP A 165 3.97 -16.94 -41.44
CA ASP A 165 4.09 -18.39 -41.24
C ASP A 165 5.52 -18.83 -40.85
N LEU A 166 6.55 -18.05 -41.22
CA LEU A 166 7.95 -18.32 -40.94
C LEU A 166 8.50 -17.57 -39.71
N LEU A 167 7.72 -16.66 -39.12
CA LEU A 167 8.14 -15.88 -37.97
C LEU A 167 7.99 -16.69 -36.68
N ASP A 168 9.12 -17.13 -36.15
CA ASP A 168 9.20 -17.81 -34.85
C ASP A 168 10.22 -17.08 -33.95
N PRO A 169 9.78 -16.37 -32.88
CA PRO A 169 10.69 -15.67 -31.98
C PRO A 169 11.70 -16.56 -31.25
N THR A 170 11.44 -17.86 -31.11
CA THR A 170 12.35 -18.79 -30.40
C THR A 170 13.67 -19.00 -31.14
N VAL A 171 13.72 -18.67 -32.44
CA VAL A 171 14.93 -18.76 -33.25
C VAL A 171 16.01 -17.78 -32.81
N LEU A 172 15.64 -16.66 -32.19
CA LEU A 172 16.58 -15.66 -31.68
C LEU A 172 17.45 -16.24 -30.56
N GLU A 173 16.85 -16.99 -29.64
CA GLU A 173 17.57 -17.66 -28.55
C GLU A 173 18.53 -18.73 -29.10
N CYS A 174 18.06 -19.54 -30.05
CA CYS A 174 18.87 -20.57 -30.71
C CYS A 174 20.09 -19.96 -31.43
N ALA A 175 19.86 -18.93 -32.24
CA ALA A 175 20.92 -18.26 -32.98
C ALA A 175 21.89 -17.52 -32.04
N TRP A 176 21.38 -16.92 -30.96
CA TRP A 176 22.20 -16.24 -29.97
C TRP A 176 23.15 -17.21 -29.24
N MET A 177 22.67 -18.40 -28.86
CA MET A 177 23.53 -19.43 -28.25
C MET A 177 24.70 -19.79 -29.17
N GLU A 178 24.46 -19.98 -30.46
CA GLU A 178 25.52 -20.34 -31.41
C GLU A 178 26.49 -19.19 -31.70
N LEU A 179 25.97 -17.96 -31.82
CA LEU A 179 26.77 -16.79 -32.21
C LEU A 179 27.52 -16.15 -31.04
N SER A 180 27.00 -16.27 -29.82
CA SER A 180 27.66 -15.75 -28.61
C SER A 180 28.97 -16.49 -28.30
N GLU A 181 29.08 -17.78 -28.61
CA GLU A 181 30.34 -18.54 -28.47
C GLU A 181 31.46 -18.02 -29.39
N LYS A 182 31.08 -17.41 -30.53
CA LYS A 182 32.01 -16.97 -31.58
C LYS A 182 32.29 -15.46 -31.55
N ASP A 183 31.61 -14.71 -30.68
CA ASP A 183 31.60 -13.22 -30.60
C ASP A 183 31.61 -12.54 -31.98
N LYS A 184 30.81 -13.09 -32.91
CA LYS A 184 30.81 -12.66 -34.31
C LYS A 184 29.63 -11.71 -34.54
N SER A 185 29.92 -10.52 -35.05
CA SER A 185 28.89 -9.64 -35.62
C SER A 185 28.40 -10.22 -36.94
N ILE A 186 27.08 -10.22 -37.12
CA ILE A 186 26.41 -10.84 -38.26
C ILE A 186 25.56 -9.83 -39.02
N MET A 187 25.46 -10.05 -40.32
CA MET A 187 24.50 -9.40 -41.20
C MET A 187 23.13 -10.09 -41.11
N VAL A 188 22.07 -9.38 -41.53
CA VAL A 188 20.71 -9.94 -41.60
C VAL A 188 20.67 -11.20 -42.48
N GLU A 189 21.35 -11.17 -43.62
CA GLU A 189 21.39 -12.28 -44.56
C GLU A 189 22.17 -13.48 -44.02
N GLU A 190 23.23 -13.23 -43.24
CA GLU A 190 23.96 -14.29 -42.52
C GLU A 190 23.09 -14.89 -41.41
N PHE A 191 22.31 -14.08 -40.70
CA PHE A 191 21.34 -14.57 -39.72
C PHE A 191 20.26 -15.43 -40.36
N ALA A 192 19.75 -15.01 -41.53
CA ALA A 192 18.78 -15.78 -42.29
C ALA A 192 19.34 -17.15 -42.70
N GLU A 193 20.59 -17.19 -43.16
CA GLU A 193 21.27 -18.43 -43.52
C GLU A 193 21.44 -19.36 -42.32
N ILE A 194 21.72 -18.83 -41.12
CA ILE A 194 21.85 -19.62 -39.89
C ILE A 194 20.50 -20.18 -39.42
N VAL A 195 19.45 -19.34 -39.41
CA VAL A 195 18.14 -19.69 -38.83
C VAL A 195 17.28 -20.52 -39.78
N TYR A 196 17.26 -20.14 -41.05
CA TYR A 196 16.38 -20.70 -42.08
C TYR A 196 17.12 -21.59 -43.09
N GLY A 197 18.46 -21.60 -43.08
CA GLY A 197 19.29 -22.42 -43.98
C GLY A 197 19.45 -21.84 -45.39
N ASN A 198 18.84 -20.69 -45.68
CA ASN A 198 18.98 -19.97 -46.94
C ASN A 198 18.95 -18.45 -46.68
N LYS A 199 19.33 -17.68 -47.70
CA LYS A 199 19.33 -16.21 -47.69
C LYS A 199 18.40 -15.63 -48.76
N GLU A 200 17.31 -16.34 -49.03
CA GLU A 200 16.30 -15.87 -49.97
C GLU A 200 15.58 -14.63 -49.45
N SER A 201 14.80 -13.99 -50.33
CA SER A 201 14.18 -12.70 -50.09
C SER A 201 13.27 -12.70 -48.86
N LEU A 202 12.53 -13.80 -48.66
CA LEU A 202 11.54 -13.94 -47.60
C LEU A 202 12.20 -14.15 -46.23
N GLU A 203 13.15 -15.08 -46.15
CA GLU A 203 13.91 -15.44 -44.95
C GLU A 203 14.77 -14.28 -44.47
N SER A 204 15.37 -13.54 -45.40
CA SER A 204 16.14 -12.33 -45.09
C SER A 204 15.24 -11.22 -44.52
N TYR A 205 14.00 -11.11 -44.99
CA TYR A 205 13.02 -10.18 -44.42
C TYR A 205 12.57 -10.63 -43.02
N CYS A 206 12.27 -11.92 -42.82
CA CYS A 206 11.92 -12.45 -41.50
C CYS A 206 13.05 -12.27 -40.48
N ALA A 207 14.30 -12.51 -40.89
CA ALA A 207 15.50 -12.25 -40.10
C ALA A 207 15.59 -10.77 -39.66
N HIS A 208 15.41 -9.83 -40.59
CA HIS A 208 15.39 -8.40 -40.29
C HIS A 208 14.25 -8.06 -39.33
N PHE A 209 13.05 -8.61 -39.56
CA PHE A 209 11.88 -8.34 -38.75
C PHE A 209 12.07 -8.78 -37.29
N LEU A 210 12.71 -9.93 -37.06
CA LEU A 210 13.03 -10.45 -35.72
C LEU A 210 14.13 -9.63 -35.05
N LEU A 211 15.25 -9.39 -35.74
CA LEU A 211 16.41 -8.68 -35.19
C LEU A 211 16.10 -7.21 -34.88
N SER A 212 15.31 -6.54 -35.72
CA SER A 212 14.96 -5.12 -35.52
C SER A 212 14.05 -4.88 -34.32
N ARG A 213 13.29 -5.88 -33.89
CA ARG A 213 12.40 -5.83 -32.71
C ARG A 213 13.00 -6.48 -31.48
N ASP A 214 14.18 -7.10 -31.60
CA ASP A 214 14.80 -7.78 -30.49
C ASP A 214 15.43 -6.81 -29.50
N ILE A 215 15.02 -6.94 -28.24
CA ILE A 215 15.51 -6.16 -27.11
C ILE A 215 16.33 -7.00 -26.14
N VAL A 216 16.43 -8.32 -26.38
CA VAL A 216 17.00 -9.30 -25.45
C VAL A 216 18.33 -9.83 -25.93
N TYR A 217 18.42 -10.37 -27.15
CA TYR A 217 19.56 -11.20 -27.57
C TYR A 217 20.62 -10.46 -28.40
N PHE A 218 20.21 -9.61 -29.35
CA PHE A 218 21.06 -8.92 -30.30
C PHE A 218 20.94 -7.40 -30.17
N VAL A 219 22.07 -6.71 -30.34
CA VAL A 219 22.13 -5.24 -30.41
C VAL A 219 22.57 -4.82 -31.81
N LYS A 220 21.89 -3.81 -32.36
CA LYS A 220 22.28 -3.21 -33.64
C LYS A 220 23.55 -2.39 -33.47
N VAL A 221 24.56 -2.66 -34.29
CA VAL A 221 25.82 -1.92 -34.34
C VAL A 221 25.83 -1.08 -35.61
N GLU A 222 25.95 0.25 -35.48
CA GLU A 222 25.98 1.14 -36.63
C GLU A 222 27.24 0.92 -37.47
N SER A 223 27.04 0.49 -38.71
CA SER A 223 28.04 0.53 -39.78
C SER A 223 27.57 1.47 -40.87
N ARG A 224 28.51 2.15 -41.54
CA ARG A 224 28.22 3.23 -42.51
C ARG A 224 27.38 2.78 -43.71
N ASP A 225 27.31 1.47 -43.98
CA ASP A 225 26.70 0.91 -45.19
C ASP A 225 25.79 -0.31 -44.95
N CYS A 226 25.70 -0.85 -43.72
CA CYS A 226 24.88 -2.04 -43.41
C CYS A 226 24.40 -2.11 -41.95
N SER A 227 23.25 -2.76 -41.71
CA SER A 227 22.75 -3.04 -40.36
C SER A 227 23.41 -4.31 -39.82
N MET A 228 24.50 -4.16 -39.07
CA MET A 228 25.15 -5.27 -38.36
C MET A 228 24.47 -5.51 -37.01
N TYR A 229 24.38 -6.77 -36.60
CA TYR A 229 23.88 -7.17 -35.28
C TYR A 229 24.94 -7.95 -34.54
N GLN A 230 25.14 -7.63 -33.26
CA GLN A 230 26.05 -8.35 -32.38
C GLN A 230 25.26 -9.07 -31.29
N PRO A 231 25.58 -10.35 -30.98
CA PRO A 231 24.99 -11.02 -29.83
C PRO A 231 25.42 -10.31 -28.53
N ARG A 232 24.46 -10.07 -27.63
CA ARG A 232 24.75 -9.56 -26.28
C ARG A 232 25.47 -10.64 -25.46
N SER A 233 26.25 -10.25 -24.46
CA SER A 233 26.90 -11.22 -23.58
C SER A 233 25.89 -12.00 -22.73
N PRO A 234 26.19 -13.25 -22.31
CA PRO A 234 25.32 -14.02 -21.42
C PRO A 234 24.80 -13.28 -20.17
N PRO A 235 25.63 -12.54 -19.39
CA PRO A 235 25.13 -11.80 -18.23
C PRO A 235 24.18 -10.64 -18.61
N GLN A 236 24.36 -10.01 -19.79
CA GLN A 236 23.43 -8.99 -20.27
C GLN A 236 22.09 -9.60 -20.65
N VAL A 237 22.09 -10.76 -21.33
CA VAL A 237 20.86 -11.47 -21.72
C VAL A 237 20.10 -11.97 -20.49
N GLU A 238 20.79 -12.55 -19.51
CA GLU A 238 20.17 -13.00 -18.26
C GLU A 238 19.45 -11.86 -17.53
N GLU A 239 20.10 -10.69 -17.41
CA GLU A 239 19.50 -9.51 -16.80
C GLU A 239 18.29 -8.99 -17.59
N LEU A 240 18.36 -8.96 -18.92
CA LEU A 240 17.26 -8.53 -19.78
C LEU A 240 16.06 -9.48 -19.71
N LEU A 241 16.31 -10.79 -19.70
CA LEU A 241 15.27 -11.81 -19.51
C LEU A 241 14.63 -11.72 -18.12
N ARG A 242 15.43 -11.45 -17.08
CA ARG A 242 14.92 -11.22 -15.72
C ARG A 242 14.01 -10.00 -15.68
N ARG A 243 14.42 -8.87 -16.28
CA ARG A 243 13.59 -7.66 -16.38
C ARG A 243 12.32 -7.89 -17.19
N LYS A 244 12.41 -8.61 -18.32
CA LYS A 244 11.25 -8.95 -19.16
C LYS A 244 10.23 -9.77 -18.38
N ARG A 245 10.66 -10.86 -17.73
CA ARG A 245 9.79 -11.70 -16.89
C ARG A 245 9.16 -10.91 -15.75
N ALA A 246 9.94 -10.09 -15.04
CA ALA A 246 9.41 -9.25 -13.96
C ALA A 246 8.36 -8.24 -14.47
N LYS A 247 8.56 -7.68 -15.68
CA LYS A 247 7.59 -6.77 -16.30
C LYS A 247 6.31 -7.50 -16.70
N GLU A 248 6.42 -8.67 -17.32
CA GLU A 248 5.28 -9.51 -17.71
C GLU A 248 4.48 -9.97 -16.49
N GLU A 249 5.16 -10.38 -15.41
CA GLU A 249 4.52 -10.73 -14.14
C GLU A 249 3.78 -9.53 -13.54
N ALA A 250 4.42 -8.35 -13.48
CA ALA A 250 3.78 -7.14 -12.98
C ALA A 250 2.57 -6.69 -13.83
N GLU A 251 2.63 -6.87 -15.15
CA GLU A 251 1.51 -6.57 -16.05
C GLU A 251 0.34 -7.53 -15.80
N LYS A 252 0.62 -8.84 -15.69
CA LYS A 252 -0.37 -9.85 -15.34
C LYS A 252 -1.02 -9.57 -13.98
N GLU A 253 -0.23 -9.22 -12.97
CA GLU A 253 -0.76 -8.85 -11.64
C GLU A 253 -1.66 -7.62 -11.68
N LEU A 254 -1.33 -6.64 -12.53
CA LEU A 254 -2.17 -5.46 -12.73
C LEU A 254 -3.49 -5.84 -13.39
N GLU A 255 -3.46 -6.72 -14.39
CA GLU A 255 -4.67 -7.22 -15.07
C GLU A 255 -5.58 -8.00 -14.11
N GLU A 256 -5.02 -8.89 -13.30
CA GLU A 256 -5.76 -9.64 -12.27
C GLU A 256 -6.41 -8.69 -11.25
N PHE A 257 -5.68 -7.67 -10.78
CA PHE A 257 -6.21 -6.67 -9.88
C PHE A 257 -7.32 -5.82 -10.55
N VAL A 258 -7.12 -5.39 -11.80
CA VAL A 258 -8.13 -4.64 -12.56
C VAL A 258 -9.40 -5.47 -12.74
N HIS A 259 -9.27 -6.77 -12.99
CA HIS A 259 -10.40 -7.69 -13.07
C HIS A 259 -11.15 -7.77 -11.73
N LEU A 260 -10.43 -7.92 -10.62
CA LEU A 260 -11.00 -7.91 -9.27
C LEU A 260 -11.74 -6.58 -8.94
N VAL A 261 -11.14 -5.45 -9.30
CA VAL A 261 -11.76 -4.12 -9.11
C VAL A 261 -13.02 -3.97 -9.96
N LYS A 262 -13.01 -4.46 -11.20
CA LYS A 262 -14.19 -4.45 -12.09
C LYS A 262 -15.32 -5.33 -11.54
N SER A 263 -15.02 -6.52 -11.04
CA SER A 263 -16.02 -7.41 -10.47
C SER A 263 -16.63 -6.80 -9.20
N ALA A 264 -15.81 -6.24 -8.30
CA ALA A 264 -16.29 -5.57 -7.09
C ALA A 264 -17.17 -4.34 -7.41
N LYS A 265 -16.78 -3.53 -8.39
CA LYS A 265 -17.56 -2.36 -8.84
C LYS A 265 -18.93 -2.75 -9.41
N ALA A 266 -19.06 -3.93 -10.01
CA ALA A 266 -20.32 -4.40 -10.59
C ALA A 266 -21.33 -4.90 -9.54
N LEU A 267 -20.89 -5.12 -8.29
CA LEU A 267 -21.77 -5.59 -7.22
C LEU A 267 -22.70 -4.45 -6.71
N PRO A 268 -23.94 -4.78 -6.31
CA PRO A 268 -24.81 -3.86 -5.57
C PRO A 268 -24.15 -3.38 -4.27
N MET A 269 -24.55 -2.20 -3.80
CA MET A 269 -23.93 -1.51 -2.64
C MET A 269 -23.81 -2.41 -1.40
N GLU A 270 -24.84 -3.21 -1.12
CA GLU A 270 -24.97 -4.08 0.05
C GLU A 270 -24.10 -5.34 -0.06
N SER A 271 -23.71 -5.73 -1.28
CA SER A 271 -22.89 -6.90 -1.56
C SER A 271 -21.44 -6.53 -1.85
N LYS A 272 -21.06 -5.26 -1.71
CA LYS A 272 -19.68 -4.84 -1.94
C LYS A 272 -18.75 -5.43 -0.88
N PRO A 273 -17.51 -5.79 -1.27
CA PRO A 273 -16.53 -6.34 -0.35
C PRO A 273 -16.23 -5.35 0.79
N PRO A 274 -16.23 -5.81 2.06
CA PRO A 274 -15.89 -4.96 3.20
C PRO A 274 -14.42 -4.54 3.13
N LYS A 275 -14.08 -3.40 3.76
CA LYS A 275 -12.72 -2.85 3.78
C LYS A 275 -11.64 -3.88 4.14
N SER A 276 -11.89 -4.74 5.12
CA SER A 276 -10.94 -5.78 5.58
C SER A 276 -10.57 -6.79 4.49
N SER A 277 -11.48 -7.13 3.58
CA SER A 277 -11.23 -8.11 2.53
C SER A 277 -10.16 -7.67 1.53
N TRP A 278 -10.04 -6.36 1.29
CA TRP A 278 -9.02 -5.75 0.43
C TRP A 278 -7.62 -5.78 1.05
N LEU A 279 -7.52 -6.05 2.35
CA LEU A 279 -6.27 -5.98 3.12
C LEU A 279 -5.67 -7.36 3.44
N LEU A 280 -6.32 -8.45 3.02
CA LEU A 280 -5.88 -9.83 3.29
C LEU A 280 -4.70 -10.24 2.41
N ASP A 281 -4.76 -9.92 1.11
CA ASP A 281 -3.68 -10.21 0.18
C ASP A 281 -2.73 -9.00 0.11
N GLU A 282 -1.44 -9.24 0.33
CA GLU A 282 -0.43 -8.18 0.41
C GLU A 282 -0.28 -7.41 -0.92
N LYS A 283 -0.41 -8.08 -2.07
CA LYS A 283 -0.29 -7.44 -3.39
C LYS A 283 -1.51 -6.59 -3.72
N VAL A 284 -2.71 -7.02 -3.30
CA VAL A 284 -3.95 -6.24 -3.41
C VAL A 284 -3.90 -5.05 -2.46
N ARG A 285 -3.47 -5.27 -1.22
CA ARG A 285 -3.32 -4.25 -0.18
C ARG A 285 -2.43 -3.10 -0.66
N GLN A 286 -1.24 -3.38 -1.17
CA GLN A 286 -0.31 -2.36 -1.68
C GLN A 286 -0.94 -1.49 -2.78
N LYS A 287 -1.72 -2.10 -3.69
CA LYS A 287 -2.40 -1.38 -4.77
C LYS A 287 -3.54 -0.49 -4.26
N ILE A 288 -4.30 -0.97 -3.26
CA ILE A 288 -5.37 -0.21 -2.61
C ILE A 288 -4.80 0.94 -1.77
N GLU A 289 -3.74 0.70 -1.00
CA GLU A 289 -3.04 1.73 -0.22
C GLU A 289 -2.44 2.80 -1.13
N ALA A 290 -1.87 2.43 -2.29
CA ALA A 290 -1.41 3.39 -3.29
C ALA A 290 -2.56 4.26 -3.85
N LEU A 291 -3.73 3.66 -4.14
CA LEU A 291 -4.92 4.43 -4.54
C LEU A 291 -5.40 5.37 -3.43
N GLN A 292 -5.38 4.92 -2.17
CA GLN A 292 -5.74 5.75 -1.01
C GLN A 292 -4.77 6.92 -0.87
N ALA A 293 -3.46 6.67 -0.88
CA ALA A 293 -2.43 7.70 -0.78
C ALA A 293 -2.56 8.73 -1.92
N TYR A 294 -2.88 8.26 -3.13
CA TYR A 294 -3.14 9.12 -4.28
C TYR A 294 -4.43 9.95 -4.14
N ALA A 295 -5.48 9.39 -3.52
CA ALA A 295 -6.73 10.09 -3.27
C ALA A 295 -6.59 11.24 -2.25
N VAL A 296 -5.69 11.10 -1.27
CA VAL A 296 -5.44 12.11 -0.23
C VAL A 296 -4.23 13.01 -0.49
N ASP A 297 -3.62 12.87 -1.67
CA ASP A 297 -2.41 13.59 -2.09
C ASP A 297 -1.20 13.43 -1.15
N ALA A 298 -1.06 12.24 -0.57
CA ALA A 298 0.04 11.86 0.33
C ALA A 298 0.91 10.72 -0.25
N CYS A 299 0.90 10.53 -1.58
CA CYS A 299 1.61 9.43 -2.23
C CYS A 299 3.08 9.75 -2.55
N ASP A 300 3.94 8.74 -2.38
CA ASP A 300 5.29 8.72 -2.95
C ASP A 300 5.26 8.49 -4.48
N ASP A 301 6.42 8.53 -5.12
CA ASP A 301 6.53 8.40 -6.59
C ASP A 301 6.13 7.01 -7.12
N GLU A 302 6.40 5.95 -6.37
CA GLU A 302 6.01 4.59 -6.78
C GLU A 302 4.50 4.38 -6.62
N GLN A 303 3.93 4.82 -5.50
CA GLN A 303 2.48 4.82 -5.26
C GLN A 303 1.75 5.65 -6.33
N ARG A 304 2.29 6.83 -6.67
CA ARG A 304 1.75 7.69 -7.73
C ARG A 304 1.74 6.99 -9.08
N ARG A 305 2.84 6.30 -9.43
CA ARG A 305 2.95 5.52 -10.67
C ARG A 305 1.96 4.35 -10.68
N LEU A 306 1.88 3.59 -9.59
CA LEU A 306 1.01 2.43 -9.45
C LEU A 306 -0.48 2.84 -9.54
N ALA A 307 -0.90 3.81 -8.74
CA ALA A 307 -2.25 4.36 -8.78
C ALA A 307 -2.60 4.92 -10.16
N GLY A 308 -1.69 5.69 -10.78
CA GLY A 308 -1.89 6.24 -12.12
C GLY A 308 -2.01 5.18 -13.22
N ASN A 309 -1.35 4.03 -13.08
CA ASN A 309 -1.48 2.90 -13.98
C ASN A 309 -2.81 2.17 -13.79
N ILE A 310 -3.22 1.94 -12.55
CA ILE A 310 -4.53 1.36 -12.22
C ILE A 310 -5.66 2.23 -12.76
N LEU A 311 -5.64 3.54 -12.50
CA LEU A 311 -6.66 4.47 -13.00
C LEU A 311 -6.74 4.46 -14.52
N LYS A 312 -5.59 4.47 -15.20
CA LYS A 312 -5.53 4.39 -16.67
C LYS A 312 -6.15 3.08 -17.18
N ALA A 313 -5.80 1.93 -16.58
CA ALA A 313 -6.34 0.62 -16.95
C ALA A 313 -7.85 0.51 -16.67
N MET A 314 -8.34 1.22 -15.67
CA MET A 314 -9.76 1.33 -15.34
C MET A 314 -10.53 2.37 -16.19
N GLY A 315 -9.84 3.09 -17.09
CA GLY A 315 -10.45 4.11 -17.96
C GLY A 315 -10.74 5.45 -17.27
N PHE A 316 -10.12 5.72 -16.11
CA PHE A 316 -10.24 6.97 -15.38
C PHE A 316 -9.10 7.95 -15.72
N THR A 317 -9.37 9.24 -15.50
CA THR A 317 -8.32 10.27 -15.50
C THR A 317 -7.42 10.11 -14.28
N ARG A 318 -6.13 10.45 -14.42
CA ARG A 318 -5.15 10.40 -13.32
C ARG A 318 -5.32 11.61 -12.41
N THR A 319 -6.35 11.57 -11.57
CA THR A 319 -6.70 12.64 -10.63
C THR A 319 -7.10 12.05 -9.27
N SER A 320 -6.84 12.78 -8.18
CA SER A 320 -7.17 12.33 -6.82
C SER A 320 -8.67 12.05 -6.64
N SER A 321 -9.52 12.88 -7.27
CA SER A 321 -10.98 12.68 -7.27
C SER A 321 -11.39 11.37 -7.96
N ALA A 322 -10.72 10.97 -9.04
CA ALA A 322 -11.00 9.72 -9.72
C ALA A 322 -10.61 8.50 -8.86
N ALA A 323 -9.48 8.57 -8.14
CA ALA A 323 -9.07 7.53 -7.19
C ALA A 323 -10.07 7.40 -6.05
N LEU A 324 -10.48 8.52 -5.45
CA LEU A 324 -11.54 8.53 -4.42
C LEU A 324 -12.82 7.88 -4.92
N LYS A 325 -13.31 8.30 -6.09
CA LYS A 325 -14.52 7.75 -6.70
C LYS A 325 -14.40 6.26 -6.96
N LEU A 326 -13.22 5.78 -7.38
CA LEU A 326 -12.96 4.36 -7.54
C LEU A 326 -13.05 3.61 -6.21
N LEU A 327 -12.39 4.10 -5.16
CA LEU A 327 -12.40 3.50 -3.81
C LEU A 327 -13.81 3.43 -3.21
N ILE A 328 -14.63 4.46 -3.42
CA ILE A 328 -16.05 4.45 -3.02
C ILE A 328 -16.84 3.41 -3.84
N ASN A 329 -16.62 3.37 -5.16
CA ASN A 329 -17.34 2.47 -6.04
C ASN A 329 -17.07 0.99 -5.74
N VAL A 330 -15.87 0.64 -5.29
CA VAL A 330 -15.52 -0.74 -4.91
C VAL A 330 -15.88 -1.09 -3.46
N GLY A 331 -16.44 -0.15 -2.70
CA GLY A 331 -16.85 -0.36 -1.30
C GLY A 331 -15.71 -0.26 -0.29
N TYR A 332 -14.52 0.17 -0.70
CA TYR A 332 -13.39 0.37 0.22
C TYR A 332 -13.66 1.57 1.16
N PHE A 333 -14.22 2.64 0.61
CA PHE A 333 -14.69 3.80 1.37
C PHE A 333 -16.21 3.94 1.35
N PRO A 334 -16.82 4.43 2.43
CA PRO A 334 -18.21 4.87 2.41
C PRO A 334 -18.35 6.10 1.50
N ALA A 335 -19.59 6.40 1.08
CA ALA A 335 -19.89 7.55 0.23
C ALA A 335 -19.44 8.89 0.84
N HIS A 336 -19.54 9.01 2.17
CA HIS A 336 -19.15 10.19 2.94
C HIS A 336 -17.92 9.91 3.81
N VAL A 337 -16.80 9.63 3.16
CA VAL A 337 -15.51 9.44 3.85
C VAL A 337 -14.87 10.78 4.20
N ASN A 338 -14.39 10.91 5.44
CA ASN A 338 -13.55 12.04 5.82
C ASN A 338 -12.09 11.72 5.46
N LEU A 339 -11.58 12.38 4.41
CA LEU A 339 -10.23 12.16 3.90
C LEU A 339 -9.13 12.76 4.77
N ASP A 340 -9.45 13.79 5.56
CA ASP A 340 -8.47 14.44 6.42
C ASP A 340 -7.98 13.47 7.51
N LEU A 341 -8.82 12.54 7.95
CA LEU A 341 -8.42 11.47 8.86
C LEU A 341 -7.25 10.65 8.32
N PHE A 342 -7.23 10.36 7.02
CA PHE A 342 -6.14 9.62 6.40
C PHE A 342 -4.94 10.51 6.10
N LYS A 343 -5.19 11.76 5.70
CA LYS A 343 -4.14 12.74 5.40
C LYS A 343 -3.27 13.06 6.61
N TYR A 344 -3.89 13.16 7.78
CA TYR A 344 -3.22 13.44 9.05
C TYR A 344 -2.90 12.17 9.85
N ASP A 345 -3.08 10.99 9.26
CA ASP A 345 -2.84 9.67 9.89
C ASP A 345 -3.52 9.53 11.26
N VAL A 346 -4.76 10.00 11.35
CA VAL A 346 -5.57 9.93 12.56
C VAL A 346 -5.96 8.47 12.82
N ARG A 347 -5.59 7.97 14.00
CA ARG A 347 -5.95 6.62 14.43
C ARG A 347 -7.43 6.53 14.79
N THR A 348 -8.20 5.95 13.89
CA THR A 348 -9.65 5.78 14.09
C THR A 348 -10.02 4.54 14.88
N MET A 349 -9.13 3.55 15.00
CA MET A 349 -9.41 2.25 15.65
C MET A 349 -8.37 1.95 16.72
N TYR A 350 -8.80 1.22 17.75
CA TYR A 350 -7.90 0.61 18.73
C TYR A 350 -7.50 -0.79 18.26
N THR A 351 -6.29 -1.22 18.65
CA THR A 351 -5.88 -2.62 18.44
C THR A 351 -6.58 -3.52 19.46
N GLU A 352 -6.75 -4.80 19.11
CA GLU A 352 -7.30 -5.81 20.03
C GLU A 352 -6.50 -5.89 21.34
N GLU A 353 -5.17 -5.72 21.26
CA GLU A 353 -4.30 -5.70 22.43
C GLU A 353 -4.64 -4.55 23.39
N VAL A 354 -4.92 -3.36 22.86
CA VAL A 354 -5.32 -2.19 23.67
C VAL A 354 -6.71 -2.40 24.26
N LEU A 355 -7.66 -2.91 23.47
CA LEU A 355 -9.02 -3.18 23.94
C LEU A 355 -9.04 -4.24 25.05
N SER A 356 -8.29 -5.33 24.89
CA SER A 356 -8.16 -6.36 25.92
C SER A 356 -7.55 -5.82 27.20
N ALA A 357 -6.49 -5.01 27.10
CA ALA A 357 -5.86 -4.38 28.25
C ALA A 357 -6.79 -3.39 28.96
N ALA A 358 -7.67 -2.70 28.22
CA ALA A 358 -8.68 -1.84 28.79
C ALA A 358 -9.73 -2.64 29.58
N GLU A 359 -10.19 -3.76 29.03
CA GLU A 359 -11.15 -4.64 29.71
C GLU A 359 -10.58 -5.21 31.01
N GLU A 360 -9.29 -5.58 31.04
CA GLU A 360 -8.61 -6.02 32.26
C GLU A 360 -8.56 -4.95 33.36
N LEU A 361 -8.52 -3.67 32.99
CA LEU A 361 -8.55 -2.57 33.96
C LEU A 361 -9.92 -2.41 34.60
N LEU A 362 -11.01 -2.80 33.92
CA LEU A 362 -12.36 -2.73 34.45
C LEU A 362 -12.65 -3.76 35.55
N VAL A 363 -11.85 -4.84 35.66
CA VAL A 363 -12.03 -5.94 36.64
C VAL A 363 -11.76 -5.50 38.10
N GLY A 364 -11.52 -4.22 38.36
CA GLY A 364 -11.42 -3.66 39.70
C GLY A 364 -10.03 -3.87 40.29
N ARG A 365 -9.17 -2.87 40.17
CA ARG A 365 -7.88 -2.82 40.86
C ARG A 365 -7.98 -1.91 42.08
N PRO A 366 -7.38 -2.31 43.22
CA PRO A 366 -7.28 -1.42 44.37
C PRO A 366 -6.44 -0.20 43.98
N ASP A 367 -6.93 0.97 44.41
CA ASP A 367 -6.28 2.25 44.21
C ASP A 367 -5.04 2.36 45.10
N SER A 368 -3.88 2.68 44.52
CA SER A 368 -2.64 2.84 45.29
C SER A 368 -2.72 4.00 46.28
N ASP A 369 -3.55 4.99 45.97
CA ASP A 369 -3.60 6.25 46.71
C ASP A 369 -4.79 6.30 47.67
N MET A 370 -5.51 5.18 47.83
CA MET A 370 -6.72 5.10 48.65
C MET A 370 -6.53 5.67 50.06
N HIS A 371 -5.35 5.51 50.66
CA HIS A 371 -5.06 5.97 52.02
C HIS A 371 -4.70 7.46 52.13
N ILE A 372 -4.31 8.09 51.02
CA ILE A 372 -3.92 9.51 50.99
C ILE A 372 -5.02 10.38 50.37
N ARG A 373 -6.06 9.77 49.78
CA ARG A 373 -7.19 10.52 49.25
C ARG A 373 -8.01 11.14 50.36
N LYS A 374 -8.27 12.43 50.23
CA LYS A 374 -9.22 13.14 51.07
C LYS A 374 -10.65 12.82 50.67
N ASP A 375 -11.46 12.46 51.64
CA ASP A 375 -12.89 12.29 51.43
C ASP A 375 -13.56 13.67 51.35
N LEU A 376 -14.08 13.98 50.16
CA LEU A 376 -14.86 15.18 49.85
C LEU A 376 -16.29 14.81 49.39
N SER A 377 -16.73 13.57 49.65
CA SER A 377 -18.02 13.05 49.18
C SER A 377 -19.25 13.67 49.85
N THR A 378 -19.04 14.47 50.90
CA THR A 378 -20.09 15.25 51.57
C THR A 378 -20.36 16.60 50.92
N LEU A 379 -19.47 17.08 50.04
CA LEU A 379 -19.68 18.32 49.31
C LEU A 379 -20.75 18.14 48.24
N LYS A 380 -21.50 19.22 47.99
CA LYS A 380 -22.42 19.29 46.87
C LYS A 380 -21.63 19.61 45.60
N VAL A 381 -21.54 18.61 44.72
CA VAL A 381 -20.65 18.60 43.56
C VAL A 381 -21.48 18.69 42.28
N TYR A 382 -21.14 19.65 41.42
CA TYR A 382 -21.81 19.92 40.14
C TYR A 382 -20.83 19.65 39.00
N ALA A 383 -21.10 18.63 38.19
CA ALA A 383 -20.47 18.46 36.88
C ALA A 383 -21.38 19.11 35.84
N ILE A 384 -20.86 20.05 35.04
CA ILE A 384 -21.65 20.82 34.07
C ILE A 384 -20.98 20.70 32.71
N ASP A 385 -21.69 20.13 31.74
CA ASP A 385 -21.17 19.93 30.39
C ASP A 385 -22.29 20.03 29.32
N VAL A 386 -21.99 19.73 28.06
CA VAL A 386 -23.00 19.59 27.00
C VAL A 386 -23.81 18.29 27.17
N ASP A 387 -25.03 18.25 26.63
CA ASP A 387 -25.96 17.12 26.81
C ASP A 387 -25.42 15.80 26.22
N GLU A 388 -24.57 15.88 25.21
CA GLU A 388 -23.93 14.73 24.57
C GLU A 388 -22.63 14.25 25.25
N ALA A 389 -22.23 14.86 26.37
CA ALA A 389 -20.98 14.52 27.06
C ALA A 389 -21.13 13.26 27.95
N ASP A 390 -20.50 12.16 27.53
CA ASP A 390 -20.41 10.93 28.33
C ASP A 390 -19.11 10.85 29.18
N GLU A 391 -18.08 11.64 28.81
CA GLU A 391 -16.80 11.75 29.52
C GLU A 391 -16.77 13.07 30.28
N LEU A 392 -16.94 13.02 31.61
CA LEU A 392 -16.91 14.19 32.48
C LEU A 392 -15.56 14.27 33.18
N ASP A 393 -14.77 15.26 32.78
CA ASP A 393 -13.41 15.46 33.28
C ASP A 393 -13.37 16.33 34.52
N ASP A 394 -14.33 17.24 34.70
CA ASP A 394 -14.32 18.20 35.79
C ASP A 394 -15.68 18.39 36.48
N ALA A 395 -15.59 18.79 37.75
CA ALA A 395 -16.73 19.15 38.57
C ALA A 395 -16.35 20.22 39.60
N LEU A 396 -17.35 20.95 40.08
CA LEU A 396 -17.15 22.08 40.99
C LEU A 396 -17.95 21.91 42.27
N SER A 397 -17.38 22.37 43.38
CA SER A 397 -18.10 22.60 44.65
C SER A 397 -17.73 23.97 45.19
N ALA A 398 -18.61 24.61 45.97
CA ALA A 398 -18.25 25.82 46.70
C ALA A 398 -18.97 25.93 48.03
N ILE A 399 -18.34 26.63 48.98
CA ILE A 399 -18.95 27.03 50.25
C ILE A 399 -18.57 28.47 50.59
N ARG A 400 -19.38 29.11 51.44
CA ARG A 400 -18.98 30.33 52.14
C ARG A 400 -18.27 29.95 53.44
N LEU A 401 -17.10 30.54 53.67
CA LEU A 401 -16.37 30.39 54.93
C LEU A 401 -16.98 31.29 56.02
N PRO A 402 -16.73 30.99 57.32
CA PRO A 402 -17.25 31.80 58.43
C PRO A 402 -16.78 33.27 58.41
N ASP A 403 -15.63 33.56 57.80
CA ASP A 403 -15.10 34.91 57.61
C ASP A 403 -15.71 35.64 56.41
N GLY A 404 -16.68 35.00 55.74
CA GLY A 404 -17.34 35.53 54.56
C GLY A 404 -16.52 35.42 53.29
N ARG A 405 -15.38 34.71 53.23
CA ARG A 405 -14.72 34.41 51.94
C ARG A 405 -15.40 33.23 51.24
N ILE A 406 -15.23 33.13 49.91
CA ILE A 406 -15.70 31.97 49.14
C ILE A 406 -14.56 30.97 49.01
N LYS A 407 -14.85 29.69 49.27
CA LYS A 407 -13.96 28.59 48.94
C LYS A 407 -14.57 27.73 47.85
N VAL A 408 -13.82 27.55 46.78
CA VAL A 408 -14.19 26.72 45.61
C VAL A 408 -13.29 25.50 45.57
N TRP A 409 -13.84 24.36 45.17
CA TRP A 409 -13.08 23.19 44.77
C TRP A 409 -13.29 22.92 43.29
N ILE A 410 -12.19 22.72 42.59
CA ILE A 410 -12.14 22.25 41.21
C ILE A 410 -11.69 20.79 41.28
N HIS A 411 -12.60 19.88 40.97
CA HIS A 411 -12.36 18.45 41.00
C HIS A 411 -12.10 17.97 39.57
N VAL A 412 -10.92 17.44 39.31
CA VAL A 412 -10.57 16.86 37.99
C VAL A 412 -10.52 15.35 38.13
N ALA A 413 -11.10 14.61 37.19
CA ALA A 413 -11.01 13.17 37.09
C ALA A 413 -9.55 12.68 37.21
N ASP A 414 -9.33 11.56 37.89
CA ASP A 414 -8.00 10.98 38.07
C ASP A 414 -7.84 9.67 37.29
N PRO A 415 -7.56 9.72 35.97
CA PRO A 415 -7.30 8.52 35.17
C PRO A 415 -5.98 7.82 35.59
N THR A 416 -5.07 8.52 36.28
CA THR A 416 -3.76 7.99 36.68
C THR A 416 -3.86 6.89 37.72
N CYS A 417 -4.97 6.82 38.47
CA CYS A 417 -5.25 5.72 39.39
C CYS A 417 -5.46 4.36 38.67
N MET A 418 -5.78 4.39 37.37
CA MET A 418 -6.01 3.20 36.54
C MET A 418 -4.84 2.96 35.58
N ILE A 419 -4.35 4.03 34.96
CA ILE A 419 -3.39 3.97 33.87
C ILE A 419 -1.97 4.11 34.41
N LYS A 420 -1.19 3.04 34.26
CA LYS A 420 0.21 3.03 34.67
C LYS A 420 1.10 3.64 33.58
N PRO A 421 2.05 4.53 33.96
CA PRO A 421 3.04 5.05 33.03
C PRO A 421 3.79 3.94 32.31
N ARG A 422 4.05 4.16 31.01
CA ARG A 422 4.70 3.23 30.06
C ARG A 422 3.91 1.95 29.78
N GLY A 423 2.68 1.83 30.29
CA GLY A 423 1.74 0.75 29.97
C GLY A 423 1.26 0.80 28.52
N ILE A 424 0.52 -0.24 28.08
CA ILE A 424 -0.01 -0.29 26.72
C ILE A 424 -1.05 0.82 26.46
N ILE A 425 -1.97 1.05 27.41
CA ILE A 425 -2.97 2.13 27.33
C ILE A 425 -2.29 3.51 27.34
N ASP A 426 -1.31 3.73 28.22
CA ASP A 426 -0.55 4.97 28.31
C ASP A 426 0.18 5.30 27.00
N ARG A 427 0.84 4.31 26.39
CA ARG A 427 1.51 4.51 25.09
C ARG A 427 0.53 4.81 23.97
N GLU A 428 -0.62 4.16 23.95
CA GLU A 428 -1.66 4.44 22.95
C GLU A 428 -2.22 5.86 23.14
N ALA A 429 -2.54 6.26 24.37
CA ALA A 429 -3.02 7.59 24.68
C ALA A 429 -1.98 8.67 24.33
N MET A 430 -0.69 8.45 24.65
CA MET A 430 0.39 9.35 24.22
C MET A 430 0.51 9.47 22.70
N HIS A 431 0.26 8.39 21.95
CA HIS A 431 0.30 8.44 20.49
C HIS A 431 -0.90 9.20 19.92
N ARG A 432 -2.08 9.06 20.54
CA ARG A 432 -3.28 9.81 20.16
C ARG A 432 -3.17 11.29 20.55
N GLY A 433 -2.56 11.58 21.69
CA GLY A 433 -2.29 12.93 22.21
C GLY A 433 -3.53 13.66 22.73
N THR A 434 -4.67 13.54 22.06
CA THR A 434 -5.94 14.15 22.45
C THR A 434 -7.13 13.39 21.85
N SER A 435 -8.33 13.60 22.40
CA SER A 435 -9.59 13.16 21.80
C SER A 435 -9.92 14.09 20.62
N ILE A 436 -10.30 13.52 19.48
CA ILE A 436 -10.64 14.29 18.27
C ILE A 436 -12.16 14.30 18.10
N PHE A 437 -12.76 15.48 18.19
CA PHE A 437 -14.19 15.69 18.02
C PHE A 437 -14.47 16.27 16.63
N LEU A 438 -15.23 15.55 15.80
CA LEU A 438 -15.68 15.99 14.49
C LEU A 438 -17.21 15.97 14.43
N PRO A 439 -17.85 16.77 13.55
CA PRO A 439 -19.31 16.77 13.42
C PRO A 439 -19.92 15.41 13.10
N THR A 440 -19.15 14.49 12.50
CA THR A 440 -19.60 13.17 12.09
C THR A 440 -19.19 12.03 13.03
N ALA A 441 -18.19 12.25 13.88
CA ALA A 441 -17.60 11.20 14.72
C ALA A 441 -16.67 11.76 15.79
N THR A 442 -16.53 11.03 16.89
CA THR A 442 -15.52 11.26 17.93
C THR A 442 -14.50 10.12 17.92
N PHE A 443 -13.22 10.46 18.02
CA PHE A 443 -12.14 9.50 18.20
C PHE A 443 -11.48 9.77 19.55
N PRO A 444 -11.91 9.06 20.62
CA PRO A 444 -11.44 9.35 21.97
C PRO A 444 -9.96 8.99 22.12
N MET A 445 -9.28 9.65 23.06
CA MET A 445 -7.89 9.38 23.44
C MET A 445 -7.73 8.04 24.15
N PHE A 446 -8.73 7.67 24.95
CA PHE A 446 -8.81 6.39 25.63
C PHE A 446 -9.96 5.53 25.07
N PRO A 447 -9.90 4.20 25.21
CA PRO A 447 -11.04 3.35 24.91
C PRO A 447 -12.29 3.81 25.66
N GLU A 448 -13.42 3.91 24.95
CA GLU A 448 -14.69 4.47 25.45
C GLU A 448 -15.13 3.88 26.80
N ARG A 449 -14.98 2.55 26.96
CA ARG A 449 -15.32 1.86 28.20
C ARG A 449 -14.52 2.33 29.42
N LEU A 450 -13.31 2.84 29.23
CA LEU A 450 -12.55 3.45 30.31
C LEU A 450 -12.98 4.89 30.51
N ALA A 451 -12.99 5.68 29.43
CA ALA A 451 -13.26 7.11 29.43
C ALA A 451 -14.61 7.43 30.06
N MET A 452 -15.69 6.85 29.51
CA MET A 452 -17.07 7.16 29.87
C MET A 452 -17.56 6.47 31.15
N ASN A 453 -16.73 5.61 31.76
CA ASN A 453 -17.13 4.83 32.93
C ASN A 453 -16.23 5.11 34.13
N VAL A 454 -15.12 4.39 34.25
CA VAL A 454 -14.30 4.40 35.47
C VAL A 454 -13.42 5.65 35.59
N MET A 455 -13.23 6.40 34.50
CA MET A 455 -12.47 7.66 34.50
C MET A 455 -13.38 8.89 34.54
N SER A 456 -14.67 8.76 34.21
CA SER A 456 -15.64 9.87 34.22
C SER A 456 -16.19 10.15 35.62
N LEU A 457 -16.50 11.41 35.91
CA LEU A 457 -17.11 11.87 37.16
C LEU A 457 -18.63 11.59 37.20
N GLN A 458 -19.00 10.31 37.29
CA GLN A 458 -20.39 9.87 37.23
C GLN A 458 -21.25 10.30 38.43
N GLN A 459 -22.46 10.79 38.13
CA GLN A 459 -23.44 11.20 39.14
C GLN A 459 -23.78 10.08 40.13
N GLY A 460 -23.79 10.44 41.42
CA GLY A 460 -24.19 9.55 42.51
C GLY A 460 -23.19 8.44 42.85
N LYS A 461 -22.06 8.36 42.16
CA LYS A 461 -21.00 7.36 42.40
C LYS A 461 -19.79 7.98 43.07
N GLN A 462 -19.03 7.17 43.80
CA GLN A 462 -17.73 7.61 44.31
C GLN A 462 -16.73 7.65 43.16
N CYS A 463 -16.24 8.85 42.87
CA CYS A 463 -15.28 9.10 41.80
C CYS A 463 -13.95 9.55 42.41
N LYS A 464 -12.86 9.06 41.82
CA LYS A 464 -11.51 9.46 42.21
C LYS A 464 -11.14 10.71 41.43
N SER A 465 -10.64 11.71 42.14
CA SER A 465 -10.29 13.00 41.55
C SER A 465 -8.99 13.53 42.13
N VAL A 466 -8.41 14.50 41.42
CA VAL A 466 -7.44 15.44 41.95
C VAL A 466 -8.17 16.76 42.14
N SER A 467 -8.23 17.24 43.37
CA SER A 467 -8.96 18.45 43.72
C SER A 467 -8.03 19.62 44.01
N VAL A 468 -8.31 20.77 43.41
CA VAL A 468 -7.72 22.05 43.77
C VAL A 468 -8.74 22.82 44.60
N SER A 469 -8.43 23.11 45.87
CA SER A 469 -9.24 24.03 46.66
C SER A 469 -8.64 25.43 46.57
N VAL A 470 -9.48 26.45 46.38
CA VAL A 470 -9.10 27.85 46.22
C VAL A 470 -9.99 28.70 47.12
N THR A 471 -9.40 29.47 48.02
CA THR A 471 -10.14 30.51 48.76
C THR A 471 -9.92 31.85 48.07
N LEU A 472 -11.01 32.57 47.79
CA LEU A 472 -11.00 33.85 47.11
C LEU A 472 -11.02 35.01 48.10
N HIS A 473 -10.26 36.05 47.79
CA HIS A 473 -10.45 37.38 48.38
C HIS A 473 -11.76 38.01 47.88
N PRO A 474 -12.31 39.02 48.59
CA PRO A 474 -13.53 39.72 48.16
C PRO A 474 -13.43 40.37 46.77
N ASP A 475 -12.22 40.71 46.32
CA ASP A 475 -11.97 41.29 45.01
C ASP A 475 -11.87 40.24 43.89
N GLY A 476 -11.95 38.95 44.23
CA GLY A 476 -11.83 37.82 43.28
C GLY A 476 -10.41 37.30 43.08
N SER A 477 -9.40 37.87 43.74
CA SER A 477 -8.02 37.33 43.70
C SER A 477 -7.88 36.04 44.54
N ILE A 478 -6.88 35.22 44.21
CA ILE A 478 -6.60 33.98 44.96
C ILE A 478 -5.88 34.32 46.27
N ALA A 479 -6.49 33.98 47.40
CA ALA A 479 -5.88 34.14 48.71
C ALA A 479 -4.96 32.96 49.07
N GLU A 480 -5.46 31.74 48.84
CA GLU A 480 -4.80 30.49 49.23
C GLU A 480 -5.33 29.36 48.35
N TYR A 481 -4.48 28.36 48.09
CA TYR A 481 -4.87 27.17 47.36
C TYR A 481 -4.19 25.92 47.90
N THR A 482 -4.83 24.77 47.71
CA THR A 482 -4.29 23.44 48.05
C THR A 482 -4.59 22.44 46.96
N LEU A 483 -3.69 21.48 46.74
CA LEU A 483 -3.86 20.37 45.81
C LEU A 483 -3.90 19.06 46.60
N GLU A 484 -4.94 18.25 46.41
CA GLU A 484 -5.15 17.01 47.15
C GLU A 484 -5.70 15.93 46.22
N ASN A 485 -5.19 14.70 46.31
CA ASN A 485 -5.90 13.54 45.77
C ASN A 485 -7.17 13.34 46.62
N SER A 486 -8.30 13.05 45.98
CA SER A 486 -9.59 13.02 46.66
C SER A 486 -10.54 11.96 46.13
N VAL A 487 -11.57 11.69 46.93
CA VAL A 487 -12.78 10.97 46.53
C VAL A 487 -13.95 11.94 46.64
N ILE A 488 -14.71 12.08 45.55
CA ILE A 488 -15.92 12.90 45.49
C ILE A 488 -17.13 12.04 45.14
N LYS A 489 -18.33 12.60 45.31
CA LYS A 489 -19.57 12.00 44.83
C LYS A 489 -20.37 13.07 44.08
N PRO A 490 -20.23 13.18 42.75
CA PRO A 490 -20.97 14.14 41.94
C PRO A 490 -22.47 14.09 42.27
N THR A 491 -23.02 15.20 42.74
CA THR A 491 -24.42 15.30 43.16
C THR A 491 -25.32 15.46 41.95
N TYR A 492 -24.91 16.34 41.04
CA TYR A 492 -25.58 16.61 39.78
C TYR A 492 -24.62 16.53 38.60
N MET A 493 -25.13 15.95 37.52
CA MET A 493 -24.64 16.12 36.17
C MET A 493 -25.66 17.00 35.47
N LEU A 494 -25.25 18.21 35.07
CA LEU A 494 -26.14 19.23 34.51
C LEU A 494 -25.67 19.58 33.10
N THR A 495 -26.63 19.88 32.23
CA THR A 495 -26.32 20.66 31.04
C THR A 495 -26.12 22.14 31.41
N TYR A 496 -25.46 22.92 30.56
CA TYR A 496 -25.35 24.37 30.73
C TYR A 496 -26.73 25.05 30.85
N GLU A 497 -27.71 24.59 30.09
CA GLU A 497 -29.10 25.05 30.14
C GLU A 497 -29.72 24.71 31.50
N SER A 498 -29.58 23.47 31.96
CA SER A 498 -30.11 23.02 33.25
C SER A 498 -29.52 23.80 34.42
N ALA A 499 -28.20 24.04 34.40
CA ALA A 499 -27.53 24.86 35.40
C ALA A 499 -28.05 26.31 35.40
N THR A 500 -28.30 26.86 34.21
CA THR A 500 -28.86 28.21 34.06
C THR A 500 -30.30 28.28 34.59
N GLU A 501 -31.13 27.28 34.32
CA GLU A 501 -32.49 27.19 34.84
C GLU A 501 -32.51 27.09 36.37
N LEU A 502 -31.67 26.24 36.95
CA LEU A 502 -31.54 26.12 38.41
C LEU A 502 -31.12 27.44 39.07
N LEU A 503 -30.18 28.17 38.46
CA LEU A 503 -29.79 29.50 38.92
C LEU A 503 -30.95 30.50 38.86
N TYR A 504 -31.76 30.45 37.79
CA TYR A 504 -32.94 31.32 37.65
C TYR A 504 -34.01 31.01 38.70
N MET A 505 -34.26 29.73 38.99
CA MET A 505 -35.24 29.29 39.98
C MET A 505 -34.87 29.70 41.41
N SER A 506 -33.58 29.96 41.69
CA SER A 506 -33.11 30.47 42.98
C SER A 506 -33.52 29.62 44.18
N LEU A 507 -33.50 28.30 44.03
CA LEU A 507 -33.86 27.34 45.07
C LEU A 507 -32.94 27.48 46.30
N GLU A 508 -33.51 27.35 47.50
CA GLU A 508 -32.75 27.45 48.75
C GLU A 508 -31.78 26.28 48.89
N GLU A 509 -32.19 25.09 48.44
CA GLU A 509 -31.39 23.86 48.48
C GLU A 509 -30.16 23.91 47.56
N GLU A 510 -30.11 24.83 46.60
CA GLU A 510 -29.04 25.00 45.61
C GLU A 510 -28.16 26.25 45.90
N GLU A 511 -27.93 26.56 47.17
CA GLU A 511 -27.08 27.69 47.59
C GLU A 511 -25.67 27.60 46.99
N GLU A 512 -25.05 26.43 46.98
CA GLU A 512 -23.67 26.25 46.51
C GLU A 512 -23.51 26.59 45.02
N LEU A 513 -24.54 26.34 44.19
CA LEU A 513 -24.52 26.71 42.77
C LEU A 513 -24.52 28.23 42.58
N ARG A 514 -25.26 28.97 43.43
CA ARG A 514 -25.24 30.44 43.44
C ARG A 514 -23.91 30.99 43.95
N ILE A 515 -23.30 30.35 44.94
CA ILE A 515 -21.94 30.69 45.40
C ILE A 515 -20.93 30.50 44.27
N LEU A 516 -21.04 29.44 43.47
CA LEU A 516 -20.21 29.23 42.28
C LEU A 516 -20.41 30.35 41.24
N GLN A 517 -21.65 30.79 41.00
CA GLN A 517 -21.94 31.92 40.11
C GLN A 517 -21.32 33.24 40.62
N GLU A 518 -21.42 33.50 41.92
CA GLU A 518 -20.79 34.67 42.57
C GLU A 518 -19.26 34.61 42.42
N ALA A 519 -18.65 33.46 42.75
CA ALA A 519 -17.22 33.23 42.61
C ALA A 519 -16.74 33.48 41.17
N SER A 520 -17.46 32.95 40.18
CA SER A 520 -17.18 33.17 38.76
C SER A 520 -17.22 34.66 38.40
N SER A 521 -18.23 35.38 38.90
CA SER A 521 -18.43 36.81 38.63
C SER A 521 -17.30 37.67 39.21
N ILE A 522 -16.92 37.45 40.48
CA ILE A 522 -15.81 38.20 41.09
C ILE A 522 -14.47 37.87 40.44
N CYS A 523 -14.22 36.60 40.10
CA CYS A 523 -13.00 36.20 39.38
C CYS A 523 -12.93 36.86 37.99
N ALA A 524 -14.06 36.97 37.29
CA ALA A 524 -14.12 37.62 35.98
C ALA A 524 -13.85 39.13 36.07
N GLN A 525 -14.41 39.80 37.08
CA GLN A 525 -14.15 41.22 37.34
C GLN A 525 -12.68 41.45 37.70
N TRP A 526 -12.12 40.61 38.58
CA TRP A 526 -10.70 40.65 38.92
C TRP A 526 -9.82 40.52 37.68
N ARG A 527 -10.03 39.50 36.84
CA ARG A 527 -9.25 39.30 35.59
C ARG A 527 -9.31 40.53 34.67
N ARG A 528 -10.48 41.13 34.52
CA ARG A 528 -10.65 42.36 33.70
C ARG A 528 -9.92 43.57 34.29
N SER A 529 -9.79 43.66 35.61
CA SER A 529 -9.02 44.72 36.27
C SER A 529 -7.50 44.57 36.14
N GLN A 530 -7.02 43.37 35.77
CA GLN A 530 -5.59 43.11 35.49
C GLN A 530 -5.20 43.39 34.03
N SER A 531 -6.19 43.64 33.16
CA SER A 531 -6.02 43.95 31.73
C SER A 531 -6.01 45.46 31.52
#